data_AF-A0A8S2ZJ04-F1
#
_entry.id   AF-A0A8S2ZJ04-F1
#
_cell.length_a   1.000
_cell.length_b   1.000
_cell.length_c   1.000
_cell.angle_alpha   90.00
_cell.angle_beta   90.00
_cell.angle_gamma   90.00
#
_symmetry.space_group_name_H-M   'P 1'
#
loop_
_entity.id
_entity.type
_entity.pdbx_description
1 polymer ?
#
loop_
_entity_poly.entity_id
_entity_poly.type
_entity_poly.pdbx_seq_one_letter_code
_entity_poly.pdbx_strand_id
1 'polypeptide(L)'
;MKLEKYIKEYSVPHPLLLDISSIMKTSEEPNRCSICDKTAAKCTCAGCKSYFCVKHFNEHRQQLSMKFDVDIKNVQEELLTQINQLDKPITPSAELLSQIDQWESETIENVHERAVKLRYQLTELVNQDRNQLINQYKILTNEINTLKEDDDFAEDDIERLRTTINQIQISLEQLITPSKTKFILVENNEIDWNHLINVEEKTKLCELM
;
A
#
# COMPACT_ATOMS: atom_id res chain seq x y z
N MET A 1 47.26 46.84 6.05
CA MET A 1 47.77 48.15 5.58
C MET A 1 49.04 47.89 4.81
N LYS A 2 49.06 48.28 3.54
CA LYS A 2 50.23 48.30 2.65
C LYS A 2 50.77 46.94 2.19
N LEU A 3 51.18 46.75 0.94
CA LEU A 3 50.99 47.38 -0.38
C LEU A 3 51.95 46.55 -1.25
N GLU A 4 51.56 46.34 -2.51
CA GLU A 4 52.48 46.32 -3.66
C GLU A 4 53.58 45.26 -3.71
N LYS A 5 53.41 44.29 -4.61
CA LYS A 5 54.10 44.30 -5.92
C LYS A 5 53.93 42.94 -6.60
N TYR A 6 53.13 42.89 -7.64
CA TYR A 6 53.54 42.22 -8.88
C TYR A 6 52.74 42.84 -10.02
N ILE A 7 53.35 43.85 -10.64
CA ILE A 7 52.95 44.43 -11.93
C ILE A 7 53.85 43.78 -12.99
N LYS A 8 53.28 43.68 -14.20
CA LYS A 8 53.85 43.21 -15.47
C LYS A 8 53.55 41.72 -15.65
N GLU A 9 52.84 41.28 -16.67
CA GLU A 9 52.89 41.71 -18.07
C GLU A 9 51.52 41.45 -18.71
N TYR A 10 50.92 42.45 -19.37
CA TYR A 10 50.30 42.28 -20.68
C TYR A 10 50.20 43.68 -21.30
N SER A 11 51.25 43.98 -22.04
CA SER A 11 51.47 45.16 -22.86
C SER A 11 50.40 45.29 -23.93
N VAL A 12 49.73 46.43 -23.94
CA VAL A 12 49.02 46.96 -25.12
C VAL A 12 50.07 47.52 -26.09
N PRO A 13 49.95 47.26 -27.39
CA PRO A 13 50.42 48.22 -28.38
C PRO A 13 49.33 48.55 -29.40
N HIS A 14 48.88 49.80 -29.37
CA HIS A 14 48.43 50.55 -30.54
C HIS A 14 49.67 51.36 -30.98
N PRO A 15 50.15 51.31 -32.23
CA PRO A 15 49.67 52.30 -33.19
C PRO A 15 49.60 51.87 -34.66
N LEU A 16 48.56 52.39 -35.32
CA LEU A 16 48.47 52.82 -36.71
C LEU A 16 49.73 52.58 -37.57
N LEU A 17 49.64 51.61 -38.48
CA LEU A 17 50.16 51.72 -39.84
C LEU A 17 49.30 50.82 -40.74
N LEU A 18 48.73 51.46 -41.76
CA LEU A 18 47.92 50.89 -42.82
C LEU A 18 48.75 49.88 -43.62
N ASP A 19 48.33 48.61 -43.65
CA ASP A 19 48.76 47.66 -44.68
C ASP A 19 47.55 47.27 -45.54
N ILE A 20 47.43 47.96 -46.67
CA ILE A 20 46.37 47.85 -47.67
C ILE A 20 46.72 46.69 -48.62
N SER A 21 46.66 45.44 -48.13
CA SER A 21 46.99 44.28 -48.98
C SER A 21 46.17 43.00 -48.73
N SER A 22 44.97 43.09 -48.15
CA SER A 22 44.03 41.93 -48.13
C SER A 22 42.54 42.27 -48.26
N ILE A 23 42.21 43.41 -48.87
CA ILE A 23 40.83 43.67 -49.29
C ILE A 23 40.53 42.80 -50.52
N MET A 24 39.46 42.00 -50.43
CA MET A 24 38.72 41.29 -51.49
C MET A 24 39.08 39.83 -51.78
N LYS A 25 38.62 38.93 -50.89
CA LYS A 25 37.90 37.73 -51.35
C LYS A 25 36.41 38.07 -51.42
N THR A 26 35.99 38.71 -52.50
CA THR A 26 34.58 38.93 -52.82
C THR A 26 34.03 37.69 -53.52
N SER A 27 33.46 36.79 -52.71
CA SER A 27 32.31 35.98 -53.09
C SER A 27 31.38 35.85 -51.88
N GLU A 28 31.07 36.97 -51.24
CA GLU A 28 29.96 37.03 -50.29
C GLU A 28 28.69 37.22 -51.11
N GLU A 29 27.90 36.15 -51.26
CA GLU A 29 26.49 36.34 -51.56
C GLU A 29 25.94 37.31 -50.50
N PRO A 30 25.29 38.42 -50.88
CA PRO A 30 24.83 39.40 -49.92
C PRO A 30 23.89 38.70 -48.95
N ASN A 31 24.20 38.70 -47.65
CA ASN A 31 23.34 38.08 -46.62
C ASN A 31 21.90 38.61 -46.80
N ARG A 32 21.03 37.74 -47.29
CA ARG A 32 19.64 38.08 -47.60
C ARG A 32 18.76 37.81 -46.41
N CYS A 33 17.74 38.63 -46.25
CA CYS A 33 16.74 38.38 -45.22
C CYS A 33 15.97 37.10 -45.56
N SER A 34 15.98 36.12 -44.66
CA SER A 34 15.36 34.80 -44.87
C SER A 34 13.83 34.85 -45.07
N ILE A 35 13.19 36.00 -44.80
CA ILE A 35 11.74 36.20 -44.96
C ILE A 35 11.39 37.00 -46.23
N CYS A 36 12.18 38.01 -46.60
CA CYS A 36 11.81 38.95 -47.67
C CYS A 36 12.86 39.11 -48.78
N ASP A 37 13.94 38.34 -48.72
CA ASP A 37 15.04 38.25 -49.68
C ASP A 37 15.79 39.56 -49.99
N LYS A 38 15.52 40.64 -49.23
CA LYS A 38 16.24 41.90 -49.39
C LYS A 38 17.72 41.73 -48.98
N THR A 39 18.63 42.22 -49.83
CA THR A 39 20.08 42.28 -49.63
C THR A 39 20.47 43.35 -48.59
N ALA A 40 19.88 43.26 -47.40
CA ALA A 40 20.04 44.18 -46.28
C ALA A 40 19.86 43.46 -44.92
N ALA A 41 20.20 42.17 -44.84
CA ALA A 41 20.19 41.49 -43.55
C ALA A 41 21.34 42.03 -42.69
N LYS A 42 20.98 42.61 -41.54
CA LYS A 42 21.93 43.21 -40.59
C LYS A 42 22.01 42.41 -39.28
N CYS A 43 21.13 41.43 -39.11
CA CYS A 43 20.96 40.68 -37.87
C CYS A 43 20.99 39.18 -38.16
N THR A 44 21.64 38.42 -37.29
CA THR A 44 21.71 36.96 -37.31
C THR A 44 21.15 36.41 -36.00
N CYS A 45 20.30 35.39 -36.09
CA CYS A 45 19.88 34.65 -34.90
C CYS A 45 20.83 33.46 -34.66
N ALA A 46 21.52 33.41 -33.52
CA ALA A 46 22.44 32.32 -33.20
C ALA A 46 21.74 30.96 -33.05
N GLY A 47 20.45 30.96 -32.66
CA GLY A 47 19.66 29.75 -32.45
C GLY A 47 19.29 29.03 -33.75
N CYS A 48 18.67 29.74 -34.69
CA CYS A 48 18.27 29.17 -35.99
C CYS A 48 19.30 29.39 -37.12
N LYS A 49 20.37 30.15 -36.87
CA LYS A 49 21.44 30.50 -37.83
C LYS A 49 20.97 31.24 -39.09
N SER A 50 19.78 31.84 -39.05
CA SER A 50 19.21 32.60 -40.16
C SER A 50 19.55 34.10 -40.10
N TYR A 51 19.64 34.71 -41.28
CA TYR A 51 19.88 36.14 -41.48
C TYR A 51 18.55 36.89 -41.68
N PHE A 52 18.41 38.07 -41.08
CA PHE A 52 17.20 38.88 -41.12
C PHE A 52 17.52 40.37 -41.27
N CYS A 53 16.63 41.13 -41.91
CA CYS A 53 16.61 42.58 -41.71
C CYS A 53 16.03 42.90 -40.33
N VAL A 54 16.29 44.10 -39.80
CA VAL A 54 15.92 44.49 -38.44
C VAL A 54 14.44 44.26 -38.13
N LYS A 55 13.54 44.58 -39.06
CA LYS A 55 12.09 44.36 -38.90
C LYS A 55 11.77 42.87 -38.68
N HIS A 56 12.20 42.01 -39.59
CA HIS A 56 11.92 40.57 -39.54
C HIS A 56 12.66 39.88 -38.39
N PHE A 57 13.79 40.42 -37.92
CA PHE A 57 14.47 39.93 -36.72
C PHE A 57 13.64 40.18 -35.45
N ASN A 58 13.04 41.38 -35.33
CA ASN A 58 12.17 41.70 -34.21
C ASN A 58 10.88 40.86 -34.23
N GLU A 59 10.30 40.65 -35.41
CA GLU A 59 9.14 39.75 -35.58
C GLU A 59 9.50 38.31 -35.20
N HIS A 60 10.65 37.80 -35.65
CA HIS A 60 11.15 36.49 -35.25
C HIS A 60 11.34 36.37 -33.73
N ARG A 61 11.90 37.39 -33.07
CA ARG A 61 12.06 37.41 -31.62
C ARG A 61 10.72 37.45 -30.89
N GLN A 62 9.74 38.20 -31.40
CA GLN A 62 8.39 38.24 -30.86
C GLN A 62 7.69 36.87 -30.98
N GLN A 63 7.81 36.21 -32.13
CA GLN A 63 7.28 34.86 -32.34
C GLN A 63 7.89 33.85 -31.37
N LEU A 64 9.20 33.93 -31.11
CA LEU A 64 9.87 33.08 -30.11
C LEU A 64 9.35 33.34 -28.69
N SER A 65 9.10 34.61 -28.33
CA SER A 65 8.51 34.93 -27.02
C SER A 65 7.12 34.34 -26.87
N MET A 66 6.27 34.51 -27.89
CA MET A 66 4.93 33.94 -27.90
C MET A 66 4.96 32.41 -27.81
N LYS A 67 5.89 31.78 -28.55
CA LYS A 67 6.09 30.33 -28.49
C LYS A 67 6.55 29.86 -27.11
N PHE A 68 7.45 30.59 -26.46
CA PHE A 68 7.89 30.27 -25.10
C PHE A 68 6.76 30.37 -24.08
N ASP A 69 5.93 31.42 -24.18
CA ASP A 69 4.76 31.57 -23.31
C ASP A 69 3.77 30.41 -23.52
N VAL A 70 3.49 30.03 -24.77
CA VAL A 70 2.56 28.93 -25.08
C VAL A 70 3.12 27.57 -24.71
N ASP A 71 4.34 27.25 -25.13
CA ASP A 71 4.88 25.88 -25.05
C ASP A 71 5.46 25.56 -23.67
N ILE A 72 5.93 26.58 -22.94
CA ILE A 72 6.63 26.38 -21.66
C ILE A 72 5.81 26.95 -20.50
N LYS A 73 5.49 28.24 -20.56
CA LYS A 73 4.91 28.93 -19.41
C LYS A 73 3.50 28.44 -19.08
N ASN A 74 2.64 28.33 -20.09
CA ASN A 74 1.27 27.83 -19.88
C ASN A 74 1.29 26.38 -19.36
N VAL A 75 2.16 25.53 -19.90
CA VAL A 75 2.32 24.13 -19.45
C VAL A 75 2.81 24.09 -18.00
N GLN A 76 3.76 24.95 -17.63
CA GLN A 76 4.26 25.05 -16.26
C GLN A 76 3.14 25.47 -15.29
N GLU A 77 2.32 26.45 -15.66
CA GLU A 77 1.19 26.91 -14.84
C GLU A 77 0.10 25.83 -14.69
N GLU A 78 -0.15 25.05 -15.75
CA GLU A 78 -1.05 23.90 -15.71
C GLU A 78 -0.51 22.80 -14.78
N LEU A 79 0.78 22.46 -14.88
CA LEU A 79 1.43 21.50 -14.00
C LEU A 79 1.37 21.95 -12.54
N LEU A 80 1.62 23.22 -12.24
CA LEU A 80 1.50 23.76 -10.89
C LEU A 80 0.05 23.63 -10.38
N THR A 81 -0.94 23.85 -11.24
CA THR A 81 -2.36 23.67 -10.91
C THR A 81 -2.66 22.20 -10.57
N GLN A 82 -2.14 21.26 -11.36
CA GLN A 82 -2.29 19.82 -11.10
C GLN A 82 -1.59 19.41 -9.80
N ILE A 83 -0.38 19.92 -9.53
CA ILE A 83 0.35 19.65 -8.28
C ILE A 83 -0.41 20.20 -7.07
N ASN A 84 -0.93 21.42 -7.14
CA ASN A 84 -1.72 22.00 -6.05
C ASN A 84 -3.05 21.25 -5.82
N GLN A 85 -3.55 20.50 -6.80
CA GLN A 85 -4.68 19.59 -6.60
C GLN A 85 -4.27 18.33 -5.80
N LEU A 86 -2.99 17.96 -5.78
CA LEU A 86 -2.42 16.86 -4.97
C LEU A 86 -2.15 17.26 -3.51
N ASP A 87 -2.19 18.56 -3.15
CA ASP A 87 -2.11 19.01 -1.75
C ASP A 87 -3.35 18.62 -0.93
N LYS A 88 -4.40 18.13 -1.58
CA LYS A 88 -5.50 17.44 -0.91
C LYS A 88 -5.05 16.02 -0.59
N PRO A 89 -5.29 15.50 0.63
CA PRO A 89 -4.94 14.13 0.97
C PRO A 89 -5.50 13.19 -0.09
N ILE A 90 -4.61 12.40 -0.71
CA ILE A 90 -4.98 11.39 -1.69
C ILE A 90 -5.73 10.32 -0.90
N THR A 91 -7.07 10.41 -0.90
CA THR A 91 -7.91 9.36 -0.34
C THR A 91 -7.73 8.11 -1.22
N PRO A 92 -7.37 6.95 -0.64
CA PRO A 92 -7.42 5.69 -1.38
C PRO A 92 -8.77 5.56 -2.08
N SER A 93 -8.78 5.00 -3.28
CA SER A 93 -10.03 4.88 -4.05
C SER A 93 -11.10 4.22 -3.18
N ALA A 94 -12.32 4.76 -3.20
CA ALA A 94 -13.45 4.24 -2.43
C ALA A 94 -13.66 2.73 -2.64
N GLU A 95 -13.31 2.21 -3.82
CA GLU A 95 -13.35 0.79 -4.16
C GLU A 95 -12.35 -0.06 -3.36
N LEU A 96 -11.12 0.41 -3.15
CA LEU A 96 -10.12 -0.29 -2.34
C LEU A 96 -10.50 -0.27 -0.85
N LEU A 97 -11.02 0.85 -0.36
CA LEU A 97 -11.53 0.95 1.01
C LEU A 97 -12.72 -0.01 1.21
N SER A 98 -13.65 -0.05 0.26
CA SER A 98 -14.78 -0.99 0.32
C SER A 98 -14.35 -2.45 0.31
N GLN A 99 -13.25 -2.80 -0.36
CA GLN A 99 -12.71 -4.17 -0.32
C GLN A 99 -12.15 -4.52 1.06
N ILE A 100 -11.48 -3.58 1.73
CA ILE A 100 -11.02 -3.75 3.11
C ILE A 100 -12.22 -3.92 4.05
N ASP A 101 -13.22 -3.05 3.94
CA ASP A 101 -14.43 -3.09 4.78
C ASP A 101 -15.21 -4.40 4.58
N GLN A 102 -15.28 -4.89 3.33
CA GLN A 102 -15.91 -6.17 3.01
C GLN A 102 -15.14 -7.34 3.62
N TRP A 103 -13.80 -7.38 3.44
CA TRP A 103 -12.96 -8.41 4.03
C TRP A 103 -13.07 -8.44 5.56
N GLU A 104 -13.08 -7.27 6.20
CA GLU A 104 -13.26 -7.13 7.65
C GLU A 104 -14.60 -7.74 8.09
N SER A 105 -15.69 -7.32 7.43
CA SER A 105 -17.04 -7.78 7.75
C SER A 105 -17.19 -9.30 7.58
N GLU A 106 -16.72 -9.84 6.46
CA GLU A 106 -16.78 -11.28 6.17
C GLU A 106 -15.93 -12.09 7.15
N THR A 107 -14.74 -11.60 7.51
CA THR A 107 -13.86 -12.29 8.46
C THR A 107 -14.47 -12.34 9.86
N ILE A 108 -15.06 -11.23 10.33
CA ILE A 108 -15.75 -11.18 11.62
C ILE A 108 -16.91 -12.18 11.65
N GLU A 109 -17.72 -12.22 10.59
CA GLU A 109 -18.87 -13.13 10.51
C GLU A 109 -18.41 -14.60 10.54
N ASN A 110 -17.40 -14.95 9.75
CA ASN A 110 -16.85 -16.31 9.71
C ASN A 110 -16.33 -16.77 11.08
N VAL A 111 -15.60 -15.90 11.79
CA VAL A 111 -15.12 -16.19 13.14
C VAL A 111 -16.28 -16.37 14.11
N HIS A 112 -17.30 -15.51 14.02
CA HIS A 112 -18.49 -15.60 14.86
C HIS A 112 -19.25 -16.91 14.62
N GLU A 113 -19.55 -17.26 13.37
CA GLU A 113 -20.24 -18.49 13.00
C GLU A 113 -19.50 -19.72 13.54
N ARG A 114 -18.18 -19.76 13.36
CA ARG A 114 -17.35 -20.86 13.85
C ARG A 114 -17.40 -20.97 15.37
N ALA A 115 -17.32 -19.84 16.07
CA ALA A 115 -17.40 -19.80 17.53
C ALA A 115 -18.77 -20.29 18.03
N VAL A 116 -19.87 -19.89 17.40
CA VAL A 116 -21.23 -20.37 17.73
C VAL A 116 -21.32 -21.88 17.55
N LYS A 117 -20.84 -22.40 16.41
CA LYS A 117 -20.85 -23.85 16.14
C LYS A 117 -20.05 -24.63 17.17
N LEU A 118 -18.87 -24.14 17.56
CA LEU A 118 -18.02 -24.78 18.57
C LEU A 118 -18.69 -24.78 19.96
N ARG A 119 -19.32 -23.67 20.36
CA ARG A 119 -20.09 -23.61 21.62
C ARG A 119 -21.25 -24.59 21.62
N TYR A 120 -21.96 -24.71 20.50
CA TYR A 120 -23.04 -25.69 20.35
C TYR A 120 -22.51 -27.12 20.50
N GLN A 121 -21.46 -27.47 19.76
CA GLN A 121 -20.84 -28.81 19.82
C GLN A 121 -20.36 -29.16 21.24
N LEU A 122 -19.73 -28.21 21.93
CA LEU A 122 -19.32 -28.39 23.32
C LEU A 122 -20.51 -28.66 24.24
N THR A 123 -21.59 -27.89 24.07
CA THR A 123 -22.81 -28.04 24.87
C THR A 123 -23.47 -29.41 24.63
N GLU A 124 -23.56 -29.86 23.39
CA GLU A 124 -24.05 -31.20 23.05
C GLU A 124 -23.22 -32.28 23.74
N LEU A 125 -21.90 -32.18 23.63
CA LEU A 125 -20.96 -33.13 24.20
C LEU A 125 -21.08 -33.23 25.73
N VAL A 126 -21.26 -32.10 26.43
CA VAL A 126 -21.48 -32.10 27.89
C VAL A 126 -22.86 -32.67 28.24
N ASN A 127 -23.89 -32.36 27.45
CA ASN A 127 -25.23 -32.88 27.68
C ASN A 127 -25.33 -34.39 27.45
N GLN A 128 -24.57 -34.95 26.50
CA GLN A 128 -24.46 -36.39 26.31
C GLN A 128 -23.89 -37.08 27.55
N ASP A 129 -22.77 -36.58 28.07
CA ASP A 129 -22.12 -37.10 29.28
C ASP A 129 -23.09 -37.02 30.48
N ARG A 130 -23.79 -35.89 30.63
CA ARG A 130 -24.84 -35.69 31.65
C ARG A 130 -25.98 -36.71 31.53
N ASN A 131 -26.50 -36.93 30.31
CA ASN A 131 -27.62 -37.84 30.08
C ASN A 131 -27.24 -39.30 30.37
N GLN A 132 -26.01 -39.70 30.02
CA GLN A 132 -25.47 -41.02 30.36
C GLN A 132 -25.42 -41.22 31.87
N LEU A 133 -24.92 -40.23 32.62
CA LEU A 133 -24.85 -40.28 34.08
C LEU A 133 -26.25 -40.41 34.71
N ILE A 134 -27.21 -39.60 34.24
CA ILE A 134 -28.61 -39.68 34.71
C ILE A 134 -29.19 -41.07 34.46
N ASN A 135 -28.89 -41.68 33.31
CA ASN A 135 -29.38 -43.01 32.98
C ASN A 135 -28.75 -44.10 33.88
N GLN A 136 -27.43 -44.03 34.11
CA GLN A 136 -26.73 -44.95 35.03
C GLN A 136 -27.32 -44.87 36.44
N TYR A 137 -27.57 -43.65 36.94
CA TYR A 137 -28.21 -43.45 38.24
C TYR A 137 -29.62 -44.05 38.31
N LYS A 138 -30.44 -43.91 37.25
CA LYS A 138 -31.78 -44.51 37.20
C LYS A 138 -31.72 -46.04 37.23
N ILE A 139 -30.81 -46.64 36.46
CA ILE A 139 -30.61 -48.10 36.44
C ILE A 139 -30.23 -48.59 37.83
N LEU A 140 -29.24 -47.95 38.46
CA LEU A 140 -28.80 -48.28 39.81
C LEU A 140 -29.94 -48.15 40.84
N THR A 141 -30.74 -47.08 40.75
CA THR A 141 -31.86 -46.86 41.68
C THR A 141 -32.91 -47.97 41.56
N ASN A 142 -33.24 -48.39 40.34
CA ASN A 142 -34.17 -49.48 40.11
C ASN A 142 -33.60 -50.81 40.66
N GLU A 143 -32.33 -51.09 40.39
CA GLU A 143 -31.66 -52.30 40.91
C GLU A 143 -31.70 -52.35 42.45
N ILE A 144 -31.35 -51.24 43.13
CA ILE A 144 -31.41 -51.15 44.60
C ILE A 144 -32.84 -51.40 45.11
N ASN A 145 -33.85 -50.82 44.46
CA ASN A 145 -35.23 -50.99 44.90
C ASN A 145 -35.70 -52.43 44.70
N THR A 146 -35.41 -53.06 43.56
CA THR A 146 -35.78 -54.45 43.29
C THR A 146 -35.14 -55.42 44.28
N LEU A 147 -33.82 -55.33 44.48
CA LEU A 147 -33.11 -56.20 45.44
C LEU A 147 -33.66 -56.05 46.86
N LYS A 148 -34.07 -54.83 47.23
CA LYS A 148 -34.64 -54.54 48.54
C LYS A 148 -36.09 -54.97 48.70
N GLU A 149 -36.90 -54.88 47.64
CA GLU A 149 -38.29 -55.35 47.62
C GLU A 149 -38.36 -56.87 47.66
N ASP A 150 -37.46 -57.54 46.95
CA ASP A 150 -37.39 -59.00 46.85
C ASP A 150 -36.63 -59.65 48.03
N ASP A 151 -35.94 -58.84 48.87
CA ASP A 151 -35.03 -59.27 49.95
C ASP A 151 -33.96 -60.27 49.45
N ASP A 152 -33.54 -60.11 48.19
CA ASP A 152 -32.66 -61.02 47.44
C ASP A 152 -31.33 -60.34 47.14
N PHE A 153 -30.47 -60.19 48.15
CA PHE A 153 -29.15 -59.60 47.99
C PHE A 153 -28.07 -60.38 48.76
N ALA A 154 -26.89 -60.51 48.14
CA ALA A 154 -25.70 -61.07 48.76
C ALA A 154 -24.60 -60.01 48.97
N GLU A 155 -23.54 -60.35 49.70
CA GLU A 155 -22.39 -59.47 49.92
C GLU A 155 -21.78 -58.95 48.62
N ASP A 156 -21.77 -59.79 47.57
CA ASP A 156 -21.25 -59.45 46.25
C ASP A 156 -22.09 -58.34 45.57
N ASP A 157 -23.41 -58.36 45.75
CA ASP A 157 -24.30 -57.31 45.25
C ASP A 157 -24.05 -55.99 45.98
N ILE A 158 -23.87 -56.03 47.30
CA ILE A 158 -23.57 -54.84 48.11
C ILE A 158 -22.26 -54.19 47.64
N GLU A 159 -21.21 -54.99 47.41
CA GLU A 159 -19.92 -54.48 46.96
C GLU A 159 -19.96 -53.96 45.51
N ARG A 160 -20.72 -54.62 44.62
CA ARG A 160 -20.99 -54.13 43.26
C ARG A 160 -21.69 -52.78 43.30
N LEU A 161 -22.79 -52.66 44.05
CA LEU A 161 -23.56 -51.42 44.18
C LEU A 161 -22.72 -50.28 44.76
N ARG A 162 -21.91 -50.56 45.79
CA ARG A 162 -20.96 -49.59 46.36
C ARG A 162 -19.96 -49.09 45.32
N THR A 163 -19.42 -49.99 44.51
CA THR A 163 -18.48 -49.65 43.43
C THR A 163 -19.15 -48.75 42.39
N THR A 164 -20.37 -49.08 41.97
CA THR A 164 -21.13 -48.27 41.01
C THR A 164 -21.47 -46.88 41.56
N ILE A 165 -21.84 -46.78 42.85
CA ILE A 165 -22.08 -45.49 43.53
C ILE A 165 -20.82 -44.61 43.47
N ASN A 166 -19.66 -45.16 43.83
CA ASN A 166 -18.39 -44.43 43.78
C ASN A 166 -18.04 -43.96 42.35
N GLN A 167 -18.29 -44.78 41.33
CA GLN A 167 -18.06 -44.40 39.93
C GLN A 167 -18.97 -43.25 39.48
N ILE A 168 -20.25 -43.28 39.86
CA ILE A 168 -21.20 -42.20 39.57
C ILE A 168 -20.78 -40.92 40.29
N GLN A 169 -20.30 -41.00 41.54
CA GLN A 169 -19.79 -39.85 42.29
C GLN A 169 -18.58 -39.21 41.60
N ILE A 170 -17.58 -40.01 41.19
CA ILE A 170 -16.40 -39.52 40.45
C ILE A 170 -16.82 -38.85 39.13
N SER A 171 -17.74 -39.47 38.40
CA SER A 171 -18.24 -38.94 37.12
C SER A 171 -19.00 -37.62 37.31
N LEU A 172 -19.77 -37.49 38.40
CA LEU A 172 -20.46 -36.26 38.77
C LEU A 172 -19.47 -35.14 39.11
N GLU A 173 -18.43 -35.43 39.88
CA GLU A 173 -17.39 -34.45 40.21
C GLU A 173 -16.67 -33.94 38.95
N GLN A 174 -16.42 -34.81 37.98
CA GLN A 174 -15.81 -34.44 36.69
C GLN A 174 -16.71 -33.56 35.82
N LEU A 175 -18.03 -33.63 35.97
CA LEU A 175 -18.97 -32.74 35.27
C LEU A 175 -19.10 -31.37 35.94
N ILE A 176 -19.00 -31.31 37.27
CA ILE A 176 -19.15 -30.08 38.05
C ILE A 176 -17.85 -29.28 38.09
N THR A 177 -16.69 -29.96 38.07
CA THR A 177 -15.38 -29.30 37.97
C THR A 177 -14.97 -29.19 36.49
N PRO A 178 -14.82 -27.97 35.90
CA PRO A 178 -14.57 -27.80 34.45
C PRO A 178 -13.23 -28.34 33.95
N SER A 179 -12.47 -29.04 34.78
CA SER A 179 -11.14 -29.51 34.50
C SER A 179 -11.17 -31.01 34.21
N LYS A 180 -11.25 -31.40 32.91
CA LYS A 180 -10.20 -32.27 32.31
C LYS A 180 -10.41 -32.82 30.89
N THR A 181 -11.54 -32.73 30.19
CA THR A 181 -11.68 -33.64 29.02
C THR A 181 -12.07 -33.06 27.66
N LYS A 182 -12.42 -31.78 27.51
CA LYS A 182 -12.71 -31.21 26.17
C LYS A 182 -12.00 -29.87 25.99
N PHE A 183 -10.72 -29.94 25.62
CA PHE A 183 -9.96 -28.78 25.16
C PHE A 183 -10.37 -28.47 23.72
N ILE A 184 -10.99 -27.31 23.50
CA ILE A 184 -10.96 -26.68 22.18
C ILE A 184 -9.69 -25.84 22.18
N LEU A 185 -8.65 -26.30 21.49
CA LEU A 185 -7.50 -25.48 21.16
C LEU A 185 -8.00 -24.37 20.21
N VAL A 186 -8.06 -23.15 20.72
CA VAL A 186 -8.25 -21.95 19.90
C VAL A 186 -6.87 -21.33 19.76
N GLU A 187 -6.12 -21.77 18.76
CA GLU A 187 -4.82 -21.19 18.44
C GLU A 187 -5.04 -20.02 17.46
N ASN A 188 -4.96 -18.79 17.97
CA ASN A 188 -5.01 -17.58 17.13
C ASN A 188 -3.64 -17.29 16.46
N ASN A 189 -2.61 -18.04 16.86
CA ASN A 189 -1.22 -17.80 16.50
C ASN A 189 -0.86 -18.39 15.12
N GLU A 190 -1.72 -19.25 14.57
CA GLU A 190 -1.54 -19.88 13.26
C GLU A 190 -2.09 -19.05 12.09
N ILE A 191 -2.89 -18.00 12.37
CA ILE A 191 -3.45 -17.14 11.33
C ILE A 191 -2.42 -16.05 11.01
N ASP A 192 -1.71 -16.19 9.89
CA ASP A 192 -0.86 -15.13 9.35
C ASP A 192 -1.71 -14.04 8.69
N TRP A 193 -2.08 -13.04 9.48
CA TRP A 193 -2.88 -11.89 9.04
C TRP A 193 -2.24 -11.10 7.90
N ASN A 194 -0.90 -11.08 7.81
CA ASN A 194 -0.19 -10.36 6.75
C ASN A 194 -0.29 -11.06 5.39
N HIS A 195 -0.67 -12.35 5.38
CA HIS A 195 -0.94 -13.10 4.16
C HIS A 195 -2.40 -13.04 3.73
N LEU A 196 -3.32 -12.67 4.64
CA LEU A 196 -4.75 -12.57 4.34
C LEU A 196 -5.13 -11.26 3.63
N ILE A 197 -4.45 -10.16 3.98
CA ILE A 197 -4.65 -8.86 3.33
C ILE A 197 -3.34 -8.07 3.29
N ASN A 198 -2.93 -7.64 2.09
CA ASN A 198 -1.73 -6.83 1.87
C ASN A 198 -1.98 -5.72 0.84
N VAL A 199 -1.17 -4.66 0.90
CA VAL A 199 -1.20 -3.59 -0.10
C VAL A 199 0.02 -3.75 -0.99
N GLU A 200 -0.22 -4.09 -2.26
CA GLU A 200 0.85 -4.20 -3.26
C GLU A 200 0.93 -2.91 -4.08
N GLU A 201 2.08 -2.23 -4.02
CA GLU A 201 2.37 -1.10 -4.90
C GLU A 201 2.69 -1.64 -6.29
N LYS A 202 1.84 -1.36 -7.29
CA LYS A 202 2.20 -1.58 -8.69
C LYS A 202 3.33 -0.60 -9.05
N THR A 203 4.57 -1.08 -8.99
CA THR A 203 5.74 -0.30 -9.40
C THR A 203 5.56 0.11 -10.86
N LYS A 204 5.31 1.41 -11.11
CA LYS A 204 5.32 1.97 -12.46
C LYS A 204 6.76 2.07 -12.93
N LEU A 205 7.14 1.20 -13.88
CA LEU A 205 8.23 1.41 -14.82
C LEU A 205 7.93 2.68 -15.64
N CYS A 206 8.35 3.84 -15.14
CA CYS A 206 8.61 5.00 -16.00
C CYS A 206 10.12 5.09 -16.19
N GLU A 207 10.66 4.23 -17.07
CA GLU A 207 11.96 4.49 -17.67
C GLU A 207 11.81 5.71 -18.59
N LEU A 208 12.55 6.76 -18.28
CA LEU A 208 12.69 7.98 -19.07
C LEU A 208 13.09 7.61 -20.51
N MET A 209 12.19 7.85 -21.46
CA MET A 209 12.50 7.95 -22.90
C MET A 209 12.84 9.39 -23.27
#